data_AF-A0A5N8HIV7-F1
#
_entry.id   AF-A0A5N8HIV7-F1
#
_cell.length_a   1.000
_cell.length_b   1.000
_cell.length_c   1.000
_cell.angle_alpha   90.00
_cell.angle_beta   90.00
_cell.angle_gamma   90.00
#
_symmetry.space_group_name_H-M   'P 1'
#
loop_
_entity.id
_entity.type
_entity.pdbx_description
1 polymer ?
#
loop_
_entity_poly.entity_id
_entity_poly.type
_entity_poly.pdbx_seq_one_letter_code
_entity_poly.pdbx_strand_id
1 'polypeptide(L)'
;METFNSLFMVSPLLLGVLFFVAMLAGFIDSIAGGGGLLTIPALMAAGMSPANALATNKLQACGGSISATIYFIRRKVVSLSDQKLNIAMTFVGSMSGALLVQYVQADVLRQILPILVICIGLYFLLMPKLGEEDRQRRMYGLPFALIAGGCVGFYDG
;
A
#
# COMPACT_ATOMS: atom_id res chain seq x y z
N MET A 1 -15.97 4.61 -31.25
CA MET A 1 -14.85 3.93 -30.53
C MET A 1 -13.57 4.75 -30.58
N GLU A 2 -13.24 5.43 -31.69
CA GLU A 2 -12.03 6.26 -31.81
C GLU A 2 -11.94 7.40 -30.79
N THR A 3 -13.05 8.08 -30.48
CA THR A 3 -13.10 9.18 -29.50
C THR A 3 -12.84 8.73 -28.05
N PHE A 4 -13.12 7.46 -27.72
CA PHE A 4 -12.89 6.92 -26.38
C PHE A 4 -11.43 6.50 -26.20
N ASN A 5 -10.82 5.93 -27.24
CA ASN A 5 -9.38 5.62 -27.28
C ASN A 5 -8.50 6.90 -27.33
N SER A 6 -9.06 8.05 -27.76
CA SER A 6 -8.34 9.33 -27.66
C SER A 6 -8.45 9.99 -26.28
N LEU A 7 -9.46 9.63 -25.48
CA LEU A 7 -9.65 10.10 -24.10
C LEU A 7 -8.85 9.26 -23.09
N PHE A 8 -8.69 7.96 -23.36
CA PHE A 8 -7.95 7.03 -22.51
C PHE A 8 -6.76 6.45 -23.27
N MET A 9 -5.56 6.52 -22.69
CA MET A 9 -4.33 5.93 -23.24
C MET A 9 -4.37 4.39 -23.33
N VAL A 10 -5.50 3.76 -22.96
CA VAL A 10 -5.66 2.32 -22.77
C VAL A 10 -7.03 1.88 -23.28
N SER A 11 -7.13 0.66 -23.84
CA SER A 11 -8.40 0.15 -24.37
C SER A 11 -9.50 0.06 -23.28
N PRO A 12 -10.78 0.29 -23.61
CA PRO A 12 -11.89 0.18 -22.66
C PRO A 12 -12.00 -1.19 -21.99
N LEU A 13 -11.66 -2.25 -22.74
CA LEU A 13 -11.64 -3.61 -22.22
C LEU A 13 -10.58 -3.78 -21.13
N LEU A 14 -9.37 -3.26 -21.35
CA LEU A 14 -8.29 -3.33 -20.37
C LEU A 14 -8.63 -2.51 -19.12
N LEU A 15 -9.29 -1.35 -19.26
CA LEU A 15 -9.81 -0.61 -18.10
C LEU A 15 -10.83 -1.42 -17.31
N GLY A 16 -11.75 -2.11 -17.98
CA GLY A 16 -12.71 -3.00 -17.32
C GLY A 16 -12.03 -4.11 -16.54
N VAL A 17 -11.02 -4.76 -17.13
CA VAL A 17 -10.23 -5.80 -16.45
C VAL A 17 -9.51 -5.24 -15.23
N LEU A 18 -8.80 -4.12 -15.39
CA LEU A 18 -8.07 -3.48 -14.29
C LEU A 18 -9.00 -3.03 -13.16
N PHE A 19 -10.21 -2.58 -13.48
CA PHE A 19 -11.22 -2.23 -12.48
C PHE A 19 -11.61 -3.43 -11.61
N PHE A 20 -11.93 -4.58 -12.22
CA PHE A 20 -12.26 -5.79 -11.46
C PHE A 20 -11.07 -6.34 -10.67
N VAL A 21 -9.87 -6.27 -11.23
CA VAL A 21 -8.63 -6.64 -10.51
C VAL A 21 -8.43 -5.74 -9.31
N ALA A 22 -8.58 -4.42 -9.46
CA ALA A 22 -8.48 -3.46 -8.36
C ALA A 22 -9.53 -3.70 -7.27
N MET A 23 -10.78 -4.00 -7.66
CA MET A 23 -11.85 -4.31 -6.73
C MET A 23 -11.57 -5.59 -5.92
N LEU A 24 -11.15 -6.66 -6.59
CA LEU A 24 -10.76 -7.91 -5.93
C LEU A 24 -9.55 -7.72 -5.02
N ALA A 25 -8.54 -6.99 -5.50
CA ALA A 25 -7.36 -6.67 -4.72
C ALA A 25 -7.69 -5.86 -3.47
N GLY A 26 -8.56 -4.85 -3.57
CA GLY A 26 -9.00 -4.06 -2.41
C GLY A 26 -9.79 -4.90 -1.40
N PHE A 27 -10.61 -5.85 -1.86
CA PHE A 27 -11.28 -6.81 -1.00
C PHE A 27 -10.27 -7.70 -0.25
N ILE A 28 -9.29 -8.28 -0.93
CA ILE A 28 -8.24 -9.11 -0.32
C ILE A 28 -7.39 -8.28 0.66
N ASP A 29 -7.04 -7.05 0.28
CA ASP A 29 -6.28 -6.12 1.12
C ASP A 29 -7.00 -5.85 2.43
N SER A 30 -8.33 -5.71 2.41
CA SER A 30 -9.14 -5.49 3.62
C SER A 30 -9.16 -6.70 4.58
N ILE A 31 -8.87 -7.91 4.09
CA ILE A 31 -8.89 -9.15 4.88
C ILE A 31 -7.51 -9.46 5.43
N ALA A 32 -6.49 -9.48 4.57
CA ALA A 32 -5.17 -10.02 4.88
C ALA A 32 -4.05 -8.97 4.83
N GLY A 33 -4.29 -7.82 4.18
CA GLY A 33 -3.24 -6.89 3.75
C GLY A 33 -2.41 -7.50 2.63
N GLY A 34 -2.20 -6.78 1.52
CA GLY A 34 -1.42 -7.28 0.38
C GLY A 34 -2.13 -7.22 -0.97
N GLY A 35 -3.16 -6.40 -1.14
CA GLY A 35 -3.80 -6.19 -2.45
C GLY A 35 -2.82 -5.75 -3.53
N GLY A 36 -1.72 -5.11 -3.15
CA GLY A 36 -0.60 -4.77 -4.04
C GLY A 36 0.00 -5.96 -4.79
N LEU A 37 -0.04 -7.17 -4.20
CA LEU A 37 0.44 -8.40 -4.85
C LEU A 37 -0.35 -8.74 -6.13
N LEU A 38 -1.59 -8.24 -6.25
CA LEU A 38 -2.42 -8.39 -7.44
C LEU A 38 -2.35 -7.16 -8.34
N THR A 39 -2.48 -5.95 -7.79
CA THR A 39 -2.56 -4.75 -8.63
C THR A 39 -1.23 -4.37 -9.28
N ILE A 40 -0.10 -4.53 -8.59
CA ILE A 40 1.22 -4.16 -9.12
C ILE A 40 1.55 -4.96 -10.40
N PRO A 41 1.49 -6.31 -10.40
CA PRO A 41 1.76 -7.07 -11.62
C PRO A 41 0.72 -6.82 -12.70
N ALA A 42 -0.56 -6.60 -12.36
CA ALA A 42 -1.59 -6.28 -13.34
C ALA A 42 -1.35 -4.93 -14.04
N LEU A 43 -0.98 -3.89 -13.28
CA LEU A 43 -0.67 -2.56 -13.82
C LEU A 43 0.63 -2.59 -14.66
N MET A 44 1.64 -3.33 -14.21
CA MET A 44 2.88 -3.52 -14.99
C MET A 44 2.61 -4.31 -16.28
N ALA A 45 1.75 -5.33 -16.24
CA ALA A 45 1.32 -6.08 -17.43
C ALA A 45 0.50 -5.21 -18.39
N ALA A 46 -0.22 -4.21 -17.88
CA ALA A 46 -0.90 -3.19 -18.68
C ALA A 46 0.06 -2.12 -19.26
N GLY A 47 1.37 -2.23 -19.02
CA GLY A 47 2.39 -1.36 -19.60
C GLY A 47 2.80 -0.16 -18.74
N MET A 48 2.32 -0.05 -17.49
CA MET A 48 2.75 1.01 -16.60
C MET A 48 4.20 0.82 -16.14
N SER A 49 4.92 1.93 -15.99
CA SER A 49 6.23 1.91 -15.35
C SER A 49 6.11 1.43 -13.89
N PRO A 50 7.15 0.80 -13.32
CA PRO A 50 7.14 0.36 -11.93
C PRO A 50 6.74 1.46 -10.92
N ALA A 51 7.29 2.67 -11.09
CA ALA A 51 6.98 3.80 -10.23
C ALA A 51 5.50 4.21 -10.33
N ASN A 52 4.93 4.24 -11.54
CA ASN A 52 3.52 4.55 -11.72
C ASN A 52 2.61 3.45 -11.17
N ALA A 53 2.97 2.17 -11.35
CA ALA A 53 2.22 1.04 -10.81
C ALA A 53 2.16 1.07 -9.28
N LEU A 54 3.30 1.37 -8.63
CA LEU A 54 3.38 1.56 -7.18
C LEU A 54 2.53 2.76 -6.75
N ALA A 55 2.67 3.92 -7.40
CA ALA A 55 1.89 5.11 -7.06
C ALA A 55 0.37 4.86 -7.18
N THR A 56 -0.07 4.21 -8.25
CA THR A 56 -1.51 3.88 -8.44
C THR A 56 -2.01 2.90 -7.39
N ASN A 57 -1.22 1.87 -7.04
CA ASN A 57 -1.58 0.96 -5.95
C ASN A 57 -1.69 1.70 -4.60
N LYS A 58 -0.76 2.60 -4.29
CA LYS A 58 -0.78 3.38 -3.05
C LYS A 58 -1.98 4.34 -2.98
N LEU A 59 -2.29 5.03 -4.09
CA LEU A 59 -3.50 5.86 -4.18
C LEU A 59 -4.78 5.06 -3.92
N GLN A 60 -4.86 3.83 -4.41
CA GLN A 60 -5.97 2.93 -4.11
C GLN A 60 -6.03 2.58 -2.61
N ALA A 61 -4.90 2.21 -2.00
CA ALA A 61 -4.81 1.84 -0.59
C ALA A 61 -5.20 2.99 0.37
N CYS A 62 -4.93 4.25 -0.01
CA CYS A 62 -5.34 5.42 0.76
C CYS A 62 -6.84 5.43 1.08
N GLY A 63 -7.70 4.99 0.16
CA GLY A 63 -9.15 4.91 0.40
C GLY A 63 -9.50 3.96 1.55
N GLY A 64 -8.85 2.80 1.61
CA GLY A 64 -8.98 1.83 2.70
C GLY A 64 -8.51 2.39 4.04
N SER A 65 -7.33 3.02 4.05
CA SER A 65 -6.76 3.64 5.25
C SER A 65 -7.62 4.79 5.78
N ILE A 66 -8.20 5.62 4.91
CA ILE A 66 -9.13 6.69 5.30
C ILE A 66 -10.40 6.09 5.93
N SER A 67 -10.99 5.07 5.29
CA SER A 67 -12.19 4.40 5.80
C SER A 67 -11.94 3.79 7.19
N ALA A 68 -10.84 3.05 7.35
CA ALA A 68 -10.43 2.46 8.62
C ALA A 68 -10.19 3.53 9.69
N THR A 69 -9.49 4.61 9.34
CA THR A 69 -9.23 5.74 10.25
C THR A 69 -10.53 6.37 10.76
N ILE A 70 -11.47 6.67 9.86
CA ILE A 70 -12.78 7.22 10.24
C ILE A 70 -13.54 6.24 11.15
N TYR A 71 -13.52 4.94 10.83
CA TYR A 71 -14.18 3.91 11.62
C TYR A 71 -13.63 3.83 13.05
N PHE A 72 -12.30 3.75 13.23
CA PHE A 72 -11.68 3.62 14.55
C PHE A 72 -11.80 4.88 15.41
N ILE A 73 -11.76 6.07 14.80
CA ILE A 73 -12.00 7.33 15.50
C ILE A 73 -13.45 7.39 15.98
N ARG A 74 -14.43 7.04 15.14
CA ARG A 74 -15.85 7.04 15.51
C ARG A 74 -16.17 6.04 16.62
N ARG A 75 -15.47 4.91 16.66
CA ARG A 75 -15.58 3.90 17.72
C ARG A 75 -14.85 4.28 19.01
N LYS A 76 -14.15 5.42 19.05
CA LYS A 76 -13.33 5.89 20.19
C LYS A 76 -12.26 4.88 20.63
N VAL A 77 -11.83 4.00 19.72
CA VAL A 77 -10.74 3.04 19.96
C VAL A 77 -9.39 3.74 19.84
N VAL A 78 -9.33 4.84 19.08
CA VAL A 78 -8.13 5.65 18.86
C VAL A 78 -8.40 7.09 19.29
N SER A 79 -7.52 7.61 20.16
CA SER A 79 -7.50 9.02 20.56
C SER A 79 -6.50 9.80 19.72
N LEU A 80 -6.96 10.80 18.96
CA LEU A 80 -6.09 11.62 18.12
C LEU A 80 -5.09 12.45 18.92
N SER A 81 -5.41 12.83 20.17
CA SER A 81 -4.49 13.58 21.03
C SER A 81 -3.23 12.78 21.34
N ASP A 82 -3.38 11.47 21.52
CA ASP A 82 -2.33 10.58 21.99
C ASP A 82 -1.46 10.09 20.83
N GLN A 83 -1.97 10.18 19.60
CA GLN A 83 -1.31 9.72 18.38
C GLN A 83 -0.60 10.83 17.59
N LYS A 84 -0.64 12.10 18.05
CA LYS A 84 -0.06 13.25 17.31
C LYS A 84 1.39 13.02 16.88
N LEU A 85 2.22 12.49 17.78
CA LEU A 85 3.63 12.22 17.49
C LEU A 85 3.80 11.09 16.46
N ASN A 86 2.99 10.03 16.57
CA ASN A 86 3.00 8.91 15.63
C ASN A 86 2.57 9.39 14.23
N ILE A 87 1.50 10.19 14.15
CA ILE A 87 1.03 10.79 12.89
C ILE A 87 2.13 11.64 12.25
N ALA A 88 2.79 12.50 13.02
CA ALA A 88 3.86 13.35 12.50
C ALA A 88 5.06 12.52 11.99
N MET A 89 5.51 11.53 12.75
CA MET A 89 6.63 10.67 12.34
C MET A 89 6.27 9.79 11.14
N THR A 90 5.06 9.24 11.08
CA THR A 90 4.58 8.50 9.91
C THR A 90 4.48 9.38 8.68
N PHE A 91 4.03 10.63 8.81
CA PHE A 91 3.99 11.57 7.68
C PHE A 91 5.39 11.90 7.13
N VAL A 92 6.35 12.17 8.02
CA VAL A 92 7.74 12.41 7.62
C VAL A 92 8.34 11.16 6.98
N GLY A 93 8.12 9.99 7.59
CA GLY A 93 8.51 8.69 7.05
C GLY A 93 7.97 8.51 5.65
N SER A 94 6.65 8.58 5.46
CA SER A 94 5.99 8.34 4.18
C SER A 94 6.41 9.34 3.11
N MET A 95 6.59 10.61 3.46
CA MET A 95 7.07 11.60 2.50
C MET A 95 8.51 11.28 2.05
N SER A 96 9.38 10.87 2.98
CA SER A 96 10.74 10.49 2.62
C SER A 96 10.83 9.19 1.80
N GLY A 97 10.00 8.18 2.10
CA GLY A 97 9.87 6.95 1.31
C GLY A 97 9.39 7.22 -0.12
N ALA A 98 8.28 7.96 -0.24
CA ALA A 98 7.67 8.31 -1.52
C ALA A 98 8.60 9.16 -2.40
N LEU A 99 9.42 10.03 -1.81
CA LEU A 99 10.43 10.80 -2.54
C LEU A 99 11.61 9.91 -2.95
N LEU A 100 12.09 9.05 -2.05
CA LEU A 100 13.23 8.18 -2.33
C LEU A 100 12.94 7.24 -3.51
N VAL A 101 11.73 6.68 -3.59
CA VAL A 101 11.36 5.76 -4.68
C VAL A 101 11.44 6.42 -6.07
N GLN A 102 11.23 7.74 -6.15
CA GLN A 102 11.32 8.51 -7.40
C GLN A 102 12.77 8.69 -7.87
N TYR A 103 13.76 8.57 -6.98
CA TYR A 103 15.18 8.63 -7.32
C TYR A 103 15.76 7.27 -7.69
N VAL A 104 15.04 6.17 -7.47
CA VAL A 104 15.51 4.83 -7.85
C VAL A 104 15.27 4.61 -9.34
N GLN A 105 16.27 4.07 -10.04
CA GLN A 105 16.17 3.78 -11.47
C GLN A 105 15.03 2.79 -11.77
N ALA A 106 14.20 3.13 -12.76
CA ALA A 106 13.04 2.33 -13.12
C ALA A 106 13.41 0.89 -13.52
N ASP A 107 14.58 0.68 -14.14
CA ASP A 107 15.05 -0.66 -14.53
C ASP A 107 15.32 -1.55 -13.31
N VAL A 108 15.88 -0.97 -12.24
CA VAL A 108 16.12 -1.67 -10.97
C VAL A 108 14.79 -2.09 -10.36
N LEU A 109 13.81 -1.18 -10.29
CA LEU A 109 12.47 -1.51 -9.78
C LEU A 109 11.79 -2.59 -10.65
N ARG A 110 11.92 -2.50 -11.96
CA ARG A 110 11.29 -3.43 -12.90
C ARG A 110 11.77 -4.87 -12.70
N GLN A 111 13.04 -5.03 -12.31
CA GLN A 111 13.62 -6.35 -12.03
C GLN A 111 13.29 -6.84 -10.62
N ILE A 112 13.35 -5.96 -9.61
CA ILE A 112 13.16 -6.33 -8.21
C ILE A 112 11.69 -6.58 -7.87
N LEU A 113 10.75 -5.76 -8.37
CA LEU A 113 9.34 -5.84 -7.96
C LEU A 113 8.68 -7.19 -8.25
N PRO A 114 8.82 -7.82 -9.43
CA PRO A 114 8.22 -9.13 -9.68
C PRO A 114 8.76 -10.19 -8.71
N ILE A 115 10.06 -10.18 -8.43
CA ILE A 115 10.70 -11.10 -7.49
C ILE A 115 10.15 -10.87 -6.08
N LEU A 116 10.05 -9.61 -5.67
CA LEU A 116 9.54 -9.22 -4.35
C LEU A 116 8.08 -9.65 -4.15
N VAL A 117 7.22 -9.40 -5.14
CA VAL A 117 5.80 -9.81 -5.11
C VAL A 117 5.67 -11.33 -4.99
N ILE A 118 6.46 -12.11 -5.73
CA ILE A 118 6.46 -13.57 -5.64
C ILE A 118 6.93 -14.01 -4.25
N CYS A 119 8.04 -13.47 -3.76
CA CYS A 119 8.59 -13.82 -2.45
C CYS A 119 7.61 -13.51 -1.32
N ILE A 120 6.98 -12.33 -1.33
CA ILE A 120 5.98 -11.95 -0.32
C ILE A 120 4.72 -12.80 -0.45
N GLY A 121 4.27 -13.09 -1.67
CA GLY A 121 3.13 -13.99 -1.91
C GLY A 121 3.37 -15.40 -1.37
N LEU A 122 4.57 -15.95 -1.61
CA LEU A 122 4.98 -17.24 -1.04
C LEU A 122 5.07 -17.19 0.48
N TYR A 123 5.60 -16.10 1.03
CA TYR A 123 5.66 -15.90 2.47
C TYR A 123 4.26 -15.93 3.08
N PHE A 124 3.30 -15.17 2.56
CA PHE A 124 1.91 -15.20 3.05
C PHE A 124 1.24 -16.56 2.88
N LEU A 125 1.56 -17.30 1.82
CA LEU A 125 1.00 -18.63 1.56
C LEU A 125 1.54 -19.69 2.55
N LEU A 126 2.81 -19.60 2.91
CA LEU A 126 3.52 -20.61 3.70
C LEU A 126 3.59 -20.28 5.19
N MET A 127 3.36 -19.02 5.58
CA MET A 127 3.50 -18.61 6.96
C MET A 127 2.31 -19.08 7.82
N PRO A 128 2.55 -19.75 8.96
CA PRO A 128 1.50 -20.05 9.93
C PRO A 128 0.95 -18.76 10.55
N LYS A 129 -0.35 -18.75 10.86
CA LYS A 129 -1.12 -17.58 11.32
C LYS A 129 -0.33 -16.66 12.26
N LEU A 130 -0.17 -15.41 11.84
CA LEU A 130 0.49 -14.35 12.60
C LEU A 130 -0.41 -13.87 13.75
N GLY A 131 0.05 -14.07 14.98
CA GLY A 131 -0.31 -13.21 16.12
C GLY A 131 -1.76 -13.29 16.61
N GLU A 132 -2.21 -14.47 17.05
CA GLU A 132 -3.50 -14.61 17.76
C GLU A 132 -3.42 -14.21 19.25
N GLU A 133 -2.23 -13.86 19.77
CA GLU A 133 -2.04 -13.50 21.18
C GLU A 133 -1.84 -11.99 21.38
N ASP A 134 -2.77 -11.38 22.12
CA ASP A 134 -2.70 -9.99 22.53
C ASP A 134 -1.54 -9.81 23.53
N ARG A 135 -0.49 -9.09 23.12
CA ARG A 135 0.76 -8.96 23.88
C ARG A 135 0.87 -7.56 24.48
N GLN A 136 1.29 -7.49 25.74
CA GLN A 136 1.47 -6.23 26.48
C GLN A 136 2.34 -5.23 25.70
N ARG A 137 1.92 -3.96 25.66
CA ARG A 137 2.67 -2.86 25.00
C ARG A 137 4.07 -2.71 25.62
N ARG A 138 5.12 -3.00 24.83
CA ARG A 138 6.53 -2.92 25.27
C ARG A 138 7.19 -1.55 25.04
N MET A 139 6.64 -0.72 24.14
CA MET A 139 7.18 0.58 23.78
C MET A 139 6.07 1.63 23.77
N TYR A 140 6.36 2.83 24.28
CA TYR A 140 5.43 3.96 24.33
C TYR A 140 6.15 5.28 23.99
N GLY A 141 5.39 6.27 23.51
CA GLY A 141 5.91 7.61 23.23
C GLY A 141 6.88 7.66 22.05
N LEU A 142 7.99 8.39 22.22
CA LEU A 142 8.91 8.78 21.15
C LEU A 142 9.65 7.59 20.49
N PRO A 143 10.15 6.58 21.22
CA PRO A 143 10.76 5.39 20.60
C PRO A 143 9.78 4.61 19.72
N PHE A 144 8.52 4.50 20.16
CA PHE A 144 7.47 3.88 19.37
C PHE A 144 7.14 4.72 18.12
N ALA A 145 7.04 6.04 18.26
CA ALA A 145 6.77 6.93 17.14
C ALA A 145 7.85 6.89 16.06
N LEU A 146 9.13 6.85 16.45
CA LEU A 146 10.24 6.77 15.50
C LEU A 146 10.30 5.42 14.79
N ILE A 147 10.22 4.32 15.56
CA ILE A 147 10.39 2.98 15.01
C ILE A 147 9.12 2.52 14.31
N ALA A 148 8.01 2.43 15.03
CA ALA A 148 6.76 1.95 14.45
C ALA A 148 6.17 3.02 13.52
N GLY A 149 6.04 4.26 13.97
CA GLY A 149 5.46 5.32 13.12
C GLY A 149 6.34 5.66 11.92
N GLY A 150 7.61 6.01 12.17
CA GLY A 150 8.54 6.48 11.15
C GLY A 150 8.96 5.39 10.15
N CYS A 151 9.38 4.21 10.62
CA CYS A 151 9.82 3.15 9.68
C CYS A 151 8.65 2.55 8.89
N VAL A 152 7.48 2.35 9.51
CA VAL A 152 6.29 1.90 8.76
C VAL A 152 5.87 2.97 7.77
N GLY A 153 5.87 4.25 8.17
CA GLY A 153 5.63 5.35 7.25
C GLY A 153 6.59 5.35 6.06
N PHE A 154 7.89 5.22 6.30
CA PHE A 154 8.91 5.17 5.25
C PHE A 154 8.77 3.99 4.29
N TYR A 155 8.40 2.82 4.80
CA TYR A 155 8.16 1.64 3.96
C TYR A 155 6.84 1.76 3.17
N ASP A 156 5.81 2.35 3.79
CA ASP A 156 4.46 2.38 3.23
C ASP A 156 4.19 3.59 2.31
N GLY A 157 4.93 4.68 2.45
CA GLY A 157 4.86 5.86 1.56
C GLY A 157 5.70 5.70 0.31
#